data_AF-A0A6J5D4C4-F1
#
_entry.id   AF-A0A6J5D4C4-F1
#
_cell.length_a   1.000
_cell.length_b   1.000
_cell.length_c   1.000
_cell.angle_alpha   90.00
_cell.angle_beta   90.00
_cell.angle_gamma   90.00
#
_symmetry.space_group_name_H-M   'P 1'
#
loop_
_entity.id
_entity.type
_entity.pdbx_description
1 polymer ?
#
loop_
_entity_poly.entity_id
_entity_poly.type
_entity_poly.pdbx_seq_one_letter_code
_entity_poly.pdbx_strand_id
1 'polypeptide(L)'
;MDELTLGLIGAGAVVVGGVVVYNAWQSAKVRRRMPRPMPGDAVDPMSRDDHEEQSPFIAPARSTARRDGAPGEPEDASQRVEPTFGAAAPLDTPADIQAERTSPNGFPEAEDVGTDFRESAPAQRGQPAAPGEPVEPIMPAATTISAAPPAVVDRRIDCIVPIRLGAPVAGDRVLPLAQRLRRAGSKPVHIEGKPEGGRAWELLQNGVRYEELRAAAQLANRNGPLNELEFSEFVSGVQQFADAFDGAPEFPDMMETVSMARELDGFAAQCDAQLSINVLSDGAPWSANYVQAVASQDGLLLSRDGTRFVKLDAKQSPVFMLQFGDTNFLRDDLTYKGGQTITLVLDVPVADEDILPFRLMCDYAKSLSERIGGRVVDDQRRALPEAALLAIEKQLMTLYARLEQAGIPAGSPVTRRLFSQ
;
A
#
# COMPACT_ATOMS: atom_id res chain seq x y z
N MET A 1 34.80 -48.68 -19.53
CA MET A 1 34.32 -47.28 -19.54
C MET A 1 32.93 -47.39 -20.07
N ASP A 2 31.97 -47.31 -19.18
CA ASP A 2 30.79 -48.16 -19.32
C ASP A 2 29.71 -47.46 -20.13
N GLU A 3 28.93 -48.26 -20.85
CA GLU A 3 27.88 -47.77 -21.74
C GLU A 3 26.85 -46.90 -20.97
N LEU A 4 26.63 -47.23 -19.69
CA LEU A 4 25.86 -46.45 -18.73
C LEU A 4 26.46 -45.07 -18.41
N THR A 5 27.79 -44.94 -18.24
CA THR A 5 28.41 -43.63 -17.97
C THR A 5 28.48 -42.77 -19.23
N LEU A 6 28.67 -43.37 -20.40
CA LEU A 6 28.57 -42.66 -21.68
C LEU A 6 27.15 -42.11 -21.91
N GLY A 7 26.11 -42.92 -21.63
CA GLY A 7 24.72 -42.51 -21.72
C GLY A 7 24.36 -41.38 -20.73
N LEU A 8 24.85 -41.44 -19.50
CA LEU A 8 24.57 -40.43 -18.47
C LEU A 8 25.24 -39.08 -18.77
N ILE A 9 26.46 -39.09 -19.34
CA ILE A 9 27.13 -37.88 -19.85
C ILE A 9 26.35 -37.29 -21.03
N GLY A 10 25.87 -38.13 -21.96
CA GLY A 10 25.03 -37.70 -23.07
C GLY A 10 23.73 -37.01 -22.62
N ALA A 11 23.03 -37.60 -21.64
CA ALA A 11 21.83 -37.01 -21.05
C ALA A 11 22.13 -35.65 -20.38
N GLY A 12 23.21 -35.56 -19.60
CA GLY A 12 23.65 -34.30 -18.98
C GLY A 12 23.94 -33.19 -20.00
N ALA A 13 24.63 -33.52 -21.10
CA ALA A 13 24.92 -32.56 -22.17
C ALA A 13 23.64 -32.04 -22.86
N VAL A 14 22.63 -32.89 -23.07
CA VAL A 14 21.33 -32.49 -23.63
C VAL A 14 20.57 -31.55 -22.68
N VAL A 15 20.55 -31.82 -21.38
CA VAL A 15 19.90 -30.95 -20.39
C VAL A 15 20.58 -29.58 -20.31
N VAL A 16 21.91 -29.54 -20.21
CA VAL A 16 22.67 -28.28 -20.19
C VAL A 16 22.48 -27.49 -21.49
N GLY A 17 22.55 -28.16 -22.65
CA GLY A 17 22.27 -27.55 -23.94
C GLY A 17 20.85 -26.96 -24.03
N GLY A 18 19.84 -27.69 -23.53
CA GLY A 18 18.47 -27.21 -23.45
C GLY A 18 18.31 -25.95 -22.59
N VAL A 19 18.93 -25.91 -21.41
CA VAL A 19 18.92 -24.74 -20.52
C VAL A 19 19.62 -23.53 -21.16
N VAL A 20 20.78 -23.74 -21.80
CA VAL A 20 21.52 -22.67 -22.50
C VAL A 20 20.71 -22.12 -23.68
N VAL A 21 20.10 -22.98 -24.50
CA VAL A 21 19.23 -22.55 -25.61
C VAL A 21 17.98 -21.83 -25.11
N TYR A 22 17.34 -22.30 -24.03
CA TYR A 22 16.18 -21.65 -23.44
C TYR A 22 16.51 -20.26 -22.87
N ASN A 23 17.62 -20.13 -22.15
CA ASN A 23 18.08 -18.85 -21.59
C ASN A 23 18.52 -17.86 -22.69
N ALA A 24 19.21 -18.34 -23.73
CA ALA A 24 19.52 -17.55 -24.91
C ALA A 24 18.26 -17.10 -25.68
N TRP A 25 17.22 -17.95 -25.74
CA TRP A 25 15.94 -17.61 -26.36
C TRP A 25 15.16 -16.56 -25.56
N GLN A 26 15.14 -16.64 -24.23
CA GLN A 26 14.59 -15.59 -23.36
C GLN A 26 15.35 -14.27 -23.55
N SER A 27 16.69 -14.30 -23.50
CA SER A 27 17.55 -13.14 -23.78
C SER A 27 17.30 -12.52 -25.16
N ALA A 28 17.05 -13.33 -26.19
CA ALA A 28 16.71 -12.86 -27.53
C ALA A 28 15.28 -12.29 -27.63
N LYS A 29 14.32 -12.82 -26.85
CA LYS A 29 12.92 -12.35 -26.78
C LYS A 29 12.84 -10.95 -26.17
N VAL A 30 13.64 -10.66 -25.14
CA VAL A 30 13.78 -9.31 -24.57
C VAL A 30 14.35 -8.33 -25.59
N ARG A 31 15.44 -8.69 -26.28
CA ARG A 31 16.08 -7.83 -27.30
C ARG A 31 15.17 -7.48 -28.49
N ARG A 32 14.09 -8.23 -28.75
CA ARG A 32 13.07 -7.90 -29.77
C ARG A 32 12.11 -6.76 -29.39
N ARG A 33 12.17 -6.24 -28.15
CA ARG A 33 11.39 -5.07 -27.69
C ARG A 33 12.22 -3.77 -27.61
N MET A 34 13.50 -3.80 -27.98
CA MET A 34 14.36 -2.61 -28.01
C MET A 34 14.34 -1.96 -29.41
N PRO A 35 14.13 -0.64 -29.54
CA PRO A 35 14.41 0.08 -30.77
C PRO A 35 15.87 -0.10 -31.19
N ARG A 36 16.13 -0.16 -32.50
CA ARG A 36 17.52 -0.17 -33.01
C ARG A 36 18.18 1.19 -32.72
N PRO A 37 19.39 1.24 -32.15
CA PRO A 37 20.18 2.48 -32.20
C PRO A 37 20.50 2.80 -33.67
N MET A 38 20.40 4.07 -34.04
CA MET A 38 20.93 4.56 -35.31
C MET A 38 22.47 4.55 -35.29
N PRO A 39 23.14 4.51 -36.45
CA PRO A 39 24.56 4.82 -36.53
C PRO A 39 24.80 6.25 -36.03
N GLY A 40 25.77 6.45 -35.14
CA GLY A 40 26.18 7.79 -34.71
C GLY A 40 27.17 8.39 -35.71
N ASP A 41 26.96 9.65 -36.08
CA ASP A 41 28.02 10.47 -36.69
C ASP A 41 29.13 10.74 -35.66
N ALA A 42 30.36 10.86 -36.15
CA ALA A 42 31.55 10.93 -35.32
C ALA A 42 31.83 12.33 -34.73
N VAL A 43 32.27 12.38 -33.48
CA VAL A 43 32.89 13.57 -32.86
C VAL A 43 33.99 13.13 -31.89
N ASP A 44 35.06 13.93 -31.80
CA ASP A 44 36.36 13.53 -31.22
C ASP A 44 36.41 13.47 -29.68
N PRO A 45 37.31 12.66 -29.09
CA PRO A 45 37.46 12.50 -27.65
C PRO A 45 38.53 13.46 -27.06
N MET A 46 38.13 14.66 -26.68
CA MET A 46 38.96 15.54 -25.81
C MET A 46 38.15 16.25 -24.71
N SER A 47 38.15 15.63 -23.53
CA SER A 47 38.27 16.28 -22.21
C SER A 47 38.39 15.18 -21.17
N ARG A 48 39.28 15.33 -20.18
CA ARG A 48 39.51 14.32 -19.14
C ARG A 48 39.53 14.99 -17.76
N ASP A 49 39.03 14.22 -16.80
CA ASP A 49 39.19 14.34 -15.34
C ASP A 49 38.40 15.46 -14.61
N ASP A 50 38.10 15.14 -13.34
CA ASP A 50 37.51 15.92 -12.21
C ASP A 50 36.16 16.64 -12.43
N HIS A 51 35.04 16.24 -11.79
CA HIS A 51 34.85 16.18 -10.34
C HIS A 51 33.74 15.21 -9.85
N GLU A 52 34.06 14.47 -8.78
CA GLU A 52 33.24 14.06 -7.61
C GLU A 52 31.77 13.58 -7.75
N GLU A 53 31.59 12.27 -7.49
CA GLU A 53 30.47 11.58 -6.79
C GLU A 53 29.05 12.18 -6.75
N GLN A 54 28.48 12.61 -7.89
CA GLN A 54 27.02 12.81 -7.98
C GLN A 54 26.27 11.48 -8.16
N SER A 55 26.20 10.70 -7.08
CA SER A 55 25.22 9.60 -6.98
C SER A 55 23.83 10.16 -6.63
N PRO A 56 22.76 9.82 -7.39
CA PRO A 56 21.41 10.15 -6.96
C PRO A 56 21.08 9.31 -5.72
N PHE A 57 20.66 9.98 -4.65
CA PHE A 57 20.47 9.37 -3.34
C PHE A 57 19.18 8.54 -3.30
N ILE A 58 19.32 7.21 -3.42
CA ILE A 58 18.25 6.29 -3.04
C ILE A 58 18.14 6.33 -1.52
N ALA A 59 17.07 6.94 -1.01
CA ALA A 59 16.85 7.05 0.42
C ALA A 59 16.43 5.68 1.01
N PRO A 60 17.19 5.12 1.98
CA PRO A 60 16.69 3.99 2.76
C PRO A 60 15.53 4.48 3.63
N ALA A 61 14.41 3.76 3.60
CA ALA A 61 13.14 4.20 4.20
C ALA A 61 13.18 4.25 5.74
N ARG A 62 13.71 5.34 6.31
CA ARG A 62 13.68 5.59 7.74
C ARG A 62 12.25 5.89 8.20
N SER A 63 11.66 4.96 8.93
CA SER A 63 10.38 5.15 9.60
C SER A 63 10.41 6.36 10.53
N THR A 64 9.39 7.21 10.45
CA THR A 64 9.18 8.34 11.37
C THR A 64 8.60 7.83 12.70
N ALA A 65 9.40 7.01 13.40
CA ALA A 65 9.06 6.49 14.71
C ALA A 65 8.76 7.65 15.67
N ARG A 66 7.55 7.65 16.25
CA ARG A 66 7.18 8.52 17.37
C ARG A 66 8.22 8.33 18.48
N ARG A 67 8.90 9.41 18.87
CA ARG A 67 9.67 9.44 20.12
C ARG A 67 8.69 9.53 21.28
N ASP A 68 8.25 8.38 21.77
CA ASP A 68 7.73 8.28 23.13
C ASP A 68 8.89 8.48 24.11
N GLY A 69 8.71 9.40 25.07
CA GLY A 69 9.76 9.81 26.00
C GLY A 69 9.90 8.84 27.17
N ALA A 70 11.14 8.48 27.50
CA ALA A 70 11.51 7.75 28.71
C ALA A 70 12.51 8.58 29.55
N PRO A 71 12.56 8.39 30.88
CA PRO A 71 12.86 9.49 31.80
C PRO A 71 14.34 9.72 32.09
N GLY A 72 14.65 10.93 32.58
CA GLY A 72 15.95 11.30 33.14
C GLY A 72 15.79 12.15 34.40
N GLU A 73 16.49 11.77 35.45
CA GLU A 73 16.65 12.44 36.75
C GLU A 73 18.06 12.11 37.29
N PRO A 74 18.62 12.88 38.24
CA PRO A 74 18.57 14.34 38.35
C PRO A 74 19.96 14.95 38.69
N GLU A 75 20.21 16.22 38.36
CA GLU A 75 21.24 17.04 39.02
C GLU A 75 20.71 18.47 39.28
N ASP A 76 21.40 19.21 40.16
CA ASP A 76 20.77 20.12 41.13
C ASP A 76 20.88 21.63 40.82
N ALA A 77 19.98 22.40 41.47
CA ALA A 77 19.97 23.84 41.77
C ALA A 77 20.71 24.84 40.83
N SER A 78 20.07 25.95 40.43
CA SER A 78 19.64 26.97 41.41
C SER A 78 18.87 28.15 40.81
N GLN A 79 18.35 29.03 41.69
CA GLN A 79 17.76 30.37 41.44
C GLN A 79 16.29 30.45 40.96
N ARG A 80 15.40 30.01 41.85
CA ARG A 80 14.12 30.66 42.23
C ARG A 80 14.04 32.17 41.92
N VAL A 81 12.96 32.59 41.23
CA VAL A 81 12.03 33.67 41.65
C VAL A 81 10.61 33.31 41.17
N GLU A 82 9.59 33.41 42.04
CA GLU A 82 8.17 33.27 41.68
C GLU A 82 7.37 34.51 42.09
N PRO A 83 6.35 34.94 41.31
CA PRO A 83 5.31 35.86 41.74
C PRO A 83 3.99 35.13 42.07
N THR A 84 3.54 35.28 43.31
CA THR A 84 2.30 34.71 43.89
C THR A 84 1.01 35.14 43.18
N PHE A 85 0.06 34.21 43.03
CA PHE A 85 -1.38 34.52 42.88
C PHE A 85 -2.05 34.63 44.26
N GLY A 86 -2.80 35.72 44.49
CA GLY A 86 -3.60 35.95 45.71
C GLY A 86 -4.73 36.94 45.44
N ALA A 87 -5.92 36.69 45.98
CA ALA A 87 -7.16 37.34 45.53
C ALA A 87 -7.72 38.38 46.52
N ALA A 88 -8.30 39.46 45.97
CA ALA A 88 -9.30 40.31 46.64
C ALA A 88 -10.15 41.08 45.60
N ALA A 89 -11.40 41.37 45.96
CA ALA A 89 -12.33 42.29 45.29
C ALA A 89 -12.44 43.59 46.16
N PRO A 90 -13.25 44.65 45.86
CA PRO A 90 -14.37 44.72 44.89
C PRO A 90 -14.58 46.07 44.13
N LEU A 91 -15.70 46.13 43.38
CA LEU A 91 -16.53 47.31 43.01
C LEU A 91 -15.89 48.56 42.34
N ASP A 92 -16.23 48.80 41.07
CA ASP A 92 -17.33 49.74 40.71
C ASP A 92 -17.73 49.61 39.21
N THR A 93 -18.85 50.23 38.80
CA THR A 93 -19.48 50.24 37.45
C THR A 93 -19.88 51.69 37.05
N PRO A 94 -20.39 52.02 35.83
CA PRO A 94 -20.78 51.23 34.65
C PRO A 94 -19.96 51.65 33.37
N ALA A 95 -20.31 51.45 32.08
CA ALA A 95 -21.58 51.10 31.42
C ALA A 95 -21.39 50.45 30.02
N ASP A 96 -22.52 49.93 29.49
CA ASP A 96 -22.81 49.49 28.11
C ASP A 96 -21.97 48.29 27.58
N ILE A 97 -22.49 47.39 26.72
CA ILE A 97 -23.55 47.47 25.69
C ILE A 97 -24.48 46.22 25.76
N GLN A 98 -25.79 46.40 25.48
CA GLN A 98 -26.81 45.33 25.27
C GLN A 98 -26.80 44.76 23.84
N ALA A 99 -27.45 43.66 23.46
CA ALA A 99 -27.86 42.39 24.09
C ALA A 99 -28.55 41.54 22.97
N GLU A 100 -28.49 40.22 23.12
CA GLU A 100 -29.48 39.16 22.74
C GLU A 100 -30.54 39.42 21.63
N ARG A 101 -30.71 38.56 20.61
CA ARG A 101 -31.28 37.18 20.63
C ARG A 101 -32.67 37.05 21.28
N THR A 102 -33.69 36.70 20.48
CA THR A 102 -34.51 35.45 20.57
C THR A 102 -35.83 35.59 19.77
N SER A 103 -36.37 34.49 19.22
CA SER A 103 -37.66 34.40 18.47
C SER A 103 -38.85 34.12 19.43
N PRO A 104 -40.09 33.74 19.03
CA PRO A 104 -40.75 33.72 17.70
C PRO A 104 -42.22 34.27 17.69
N ASN A 105 -42.91 34.07 16.55
CA ASN A 105 -44.37 33.86 16.39
C ASN A 105 -45.33 35.08 16.35
N GLY A 106 -46.21 35.14 15.33
CA GLY A 106 -47.36 36.08 15.27
C GLY A 106 -47.81 36.52 13.86
N PHE A 107 -49.06 36.22 13.50
CA PHE A 107 -49.90 36.81 12.42
C PHE A 107 -51.22 37.29 13.10
N PRO A 108 -52.12 38.12 12.50
CA PRO A 108 -52.26 38.58 11.10
C PRO A 108 -51.91 40.10 10.99
N GLU A 109 -52.40 41.01 10.14
CA GLU A 109 -53.53 41.18 9.17
C GLU A 109 -53.00 41.94 7.91
N ALA A 110 -53.32 41.53 6.67
CA ALA A 110 -54.52 41.79 5.84
C ALA A 110 -54.64 43.20 5.22
N GLU A 111 -54.48 43.29 3.90
CA GLU A 111 -55.09 44.31 3.04
C GLU A 111 -55.38 43.71 1.65
N ASP A 112 -56.33 44.26 0.89
CA ASP A 112 -57.12 43.53 -0.12
C ASP A 112 -57.20 44.23 -1.49
N VAL A 113 -57.06 43.44 -2.58
CA VAL A 113 -57.50 43.80 -3.95
C VAL A 113 -57.93 42.52 -4.71
N GLY A 114 -59.23 42.28 -4.88
CA GLY A 114 -59.79 41.24 -5.78
C GLY A 114 -59.77 41.64 -7.27
N THR A 115 -60.46 41.01 -8.23
CA THR A 115 -61.44 39.89 -8.34
C THR A 115 -61.34 39.35 -9.80
N ASP A 116 -61.98 38.32 -10.35
CA ASP A 116 -62.96 37.26 -9.99
C ASP A 116 -62.82 36.14 -11.09
N PHE A 117 -63.64 35.10 -11.36
CA PHE A 117 -64.93 34.56 -10.84
C PHE A 117 -65.05 33.07 -11.29
N ARG A 118 -65.76 32.23 -10.52
CA ARG A 118 -66.62 31.09 -10.96
C ARG A 118 -66.03 29.89 -11.77
N GLU A 119 -66.60 28.67 -11.75
CA GLU A 119 -67.47 27.92 -10.80
C GLU A 119 -67.45 26.41 -11.21
N SER A 120 -68.01 25.53 -10.35
CA SER A 120 -68.58 24.20 -10.68
C SER A 120 -67.69 22.97 -11.00
N ALA A 121 -67.98 21.88 -10.28
CA ALA A 121 -67.67 20.48 -10.67
C ALA A 121 -68.90 19.82 -11.34
N PRO A 122 -68.80 18.62 -11.95
CA PRO A 122 -69.00 17.37 -11.16
C PRO A 122 -68.13 16.18 -11.64
N ALA A 123 -68.50 14.94 -11.27
CA ALA A 123 -67.62 13.74 -11.32
C ALA A 123 -68.15 12.55 -12.17
N GLN A 124 -67.31 11.51 -12.27
CA GLN A 124 -67.49 10.22 -13.01
C GLN A 124 -67.36 10.37 -14.55
N ARG A 125 -66.90 9.37 -15.32
CA ARG A 125 -66.87 7.90 -15.12
C ARG A 125 -65.82 7.24 -16.05
N GLY A 126 -65.08 6.21 -15.61
CA GLY A 126 -64.21 5.44 -16.52
C GLY A 126 -63.20 4.47 -15.88
N GLN A 127 -63.39 3.17 -16.11
CA GLN A 127 -62.44 2.05 -15.92
C GLN A 127 -62.68 1.06 -17.09
N PRO A 128 -61.78 0.08 -17.38
CA PRO A 128 -60.41 -0.12 -16.88
C PRO A 128 -59.36 -0.19 -18.03
N ALA A 129 -58.08 -0.32 -17.67
CA ALA A 129 -57.02 -0.82 -18.55
C ALA A 129 -56.08 -1.76 -17.75
N ALA A 130 -55.39 -2.67 -18.43
CA ALA A 130 -54.66 -3.78 -17.79
C ALA A 130 -53.38 -3.32 -17.04
N PRO A 131 -52.96 -4.06 -15.99
CA PRO A 131 -51.69 -3.81 -15.32
C PRO A 131 -50.51 -4.20 -16.23
N GLY A 132 -49.57 -3.28 -16.42
CA GLY A 132 -48.26 -3.59 -16.98
C GLY A 132 -47.37 -4.30 -15.96
N GLU A 133 -46.52 -5.21 -16.43
CA GLU A 133 -45.60 -5.97 -15.58
C GLU A 133 -44.54 -5.05 -14.96
N PRO A 134 -44.16 -5.21 -13.67
CA PRO A 134 -43.05 -4.50 -13.09
C PRO A 134 -41.73 -4.94 -13.73
N VAL A 135 -41.04 -4.04 -14.42
CA VAL A 135 -39.67 -4.29 -14.88
C VAL A 135 -38.76 -4.25 -13.66
N GLU A 136 -38.35 -5.42 -13.17
CA GLU A 136 -37.32 -5.51 -12.12
C GLU A 136 -36.01 -4.88 -12.61
N PRO A 137 -35.33 -4.06 -11.79
CA PRO A 137 -34.04 -3.49 -12.16
C PRO A 137 -33.00 -4.60 -12.22
N ILE A 138 -32.56 -4.93 -13.44
CA ILE A 138 -31.52 -5.93 -13.69
C ILE A 138 -30.22 -5.47 -13.01
N MET A 139 -29.95 -6.00 -11.82
CA MET A 139 -28.66 -5.82 -11.15
C MET A 139 -27.57 -6.45 -12.04
N PRO A 140 -26.40 -5.81 -12.18
CA PRO A 140 -25.32 -6.37 -12.98
C PRO A 140 -24.89 -7.71 -12.36
N ALA A 141 -25.08 -8.79 -13.10
CA ALA A 141 -24.72 -10.13 -12.64
C ALA A 141 -23.22 -10.17 -12.32
N ALA A 142 -22.89 -10.38 -11.05
CA ALA A 142 -21.51 -10.59 -10.63
C ALA A 142 -21.03 -11.91 -11.23
N THR A 143 -20.25 -11.83 -12.32
CA THR A 143 -19.64 -13.01 -12.96
C THR A 143 -18.70 -13.67 -11.96
N THR A 144 -19.19 -14.69 -11.27
CA THR A 144 -18.45 -15.49 -10.30
C THR A 144 -17.45 -16.41 -11.00
N ILE A 145 -16.38 -15.81 -11.53
CA ILE A 145 -15.12 -16.51 -11.71
C ILE A 145 -14.74 -17.02 -10.33
N SER A 146 -14.90 -18.33 -10.11
CA SER A 146 -14.46 -19.01 -8.89
C SER A 146 -12.94 -19.15 -8.89
N ALA A 147 -12.27 -18.00 -8.85
CA ALA A 147 -10.90 -17.91 -8.41
C ALA A 147 -10.91 -18.14 -6.90
N ALA A 148 -10.65 -19.38 -6.49
CA ALA A 148 -10.26 -19.66 -5.11
C ALA A 148 -9.16 -18.65 -4.73
N PRO A 149 -9.29 -17.92 -3.60
CA PRO A 149 -8.33 -16.88 -3.25
C PRO A 149 -6.91 -17.44 -3.31
N PRO A 150 -5.97 -16.78 -4.02
CA PRO A 150 -4.62 -17.32 -4.16
C PRO A 150 -4.02 -17.51 -2.78
N ALA A 151 -3.41 -18.68 -2.55
CA ALA A 151 -2.75 -19.00 -1.29
C ALA A 151 -1.82 -17.84 -0.90
N VAL A 152 -2.07 -17.27 0.27
CA VAL A 152 -1.36 -16.07 0.76
C VAL A 152 0.03 -16.47 1.25
N VAL A 153 0.19 -17.72 1.67
CA VAL A 153 1.37 -18.28 2.31
C VAL A 153 2.44 -18.72 1.30
N ASP A 154 3.64 -18.12 1.38
CA ASP A 154 4.84 -18.50 0.60
C ASP A 154 6.01 -18.80 1.55
N ARG A 155 6.63 -19.98 1.36
CA ARG A 155 7.81 -20.48 2.11
C ARG A 155 9.02 -19.55 2.09
N ARG A 156 9.10 -18.61 1.14
CA ARG A 156 10.17 -17.60 1.06
C ARG A 156 10.08 -16.54 2.15
N ILE A 157 8.88 -16.27 2.68
CA ILE A 157 8.63 -15.20 3.65
C ILE A 157 7.82 -15.63 4.87
N ASP A 158 7.35 -16.87 4.94
CA ASP A 158 6.53 -17.40 6.04
C ASP A 158 7.17 -18.62 6.72
N CYS A 159 7.22 -18.59 8.05
CA CYS A 159 7.36 -19.76 8.90
C CYS A 159 6.05 -20.55 8.85
N ILE A 160 6.05 -21.70 8.17
CA ILE A 160 4.86 -22.57 8.04
C ILE A 160 4.92 -23.69 9.06
N VAL A 161 3.92 -23.73 9.96
CA VAL A 161 3.63 -24.86 10.86
C VAL A 161 2.46 -25.65 10.27
N PRO A 162 2.68 -26.84 9.70
CA PRO A 162 1.59 -27.74 9.31
C PRO A 162 0.96 -28.36 10.57
N ILE A 163 -0.35 -28.59 10.51
CA ILE A 163 -1.17 -29.10 11.60
C ILE A 163 -2.00 -30.26 11.07
N ARG A 164 -1.70 -31.47 11.53
CA ARG A 164 -2.38 -32.69 11.10
C ARG A 164 -3.60 -32.91 12.00
N LEU A 165 -4.78 -33.06 11.42
CA LEU A 165 -6.03 -33.28 12.16
C LEU A 165 -6.30 -34.78 12.33
N GLY A 166 -6.88 -35.18 13.47
CA GLY A 166 -7.30 -36.58 13.71
C GLY A 166 -8.51 -37.02 12.86
N ALA A 167 -9.35 -36.07 12.43
CA ALA A 167 -10.49 -36.27 11.53
C ALA A 167 -10.81 -34.96 10.79
N PRO A 168 -11.49 -34.97 9.62
CA PRO A 168 -11.73 -33.74 8.89
C PRO A 168 -12.71 -32.80 9.60
N VAL A 169 -12.33 -31.53 9.74
CA VAL A 169 -13.05 -30.51 10.53
C VAL A 169 -13.79 -29.54 9.59
N ALA A 170 -15.02 -29.18 9.93
CA ALA A 170 -15.80 -28.17 9.20
C ALA A 170 -15.26 -26.75 9.45
N GLY A 171 -15.02 -25.99 8.38
CA GLY A 171 -14.43 -24.65 8.40
C GLY A 171 -15.16 -23.65 9.29
N ASP A 172 -16.48 -23.80 9.46
CA ASP A 172 -17.33 -23.01 10.36
C ASP A 172 -16.88 -23.07 11.83
N ARG A 173 -16.25 -24.19 12.25
CA ARG A 173 -15.62 -24.30 13.57
C ARG A 173 -14.19 -23.74 13.60
N VAL A 174 -13.48 -23.79 12.47
CA VAL A 174 -12.09 -23.32 12.35
C VAL A 174 -12.01 -21.79 12.26
N LEU A 175 -12.92 -21.15 11.51
CA LEU A 175 -12.94 -19.70 11.26
C LEU A 175 -12.85 -18.86 12.54
N PRO A 176 -13.69 -19.08 13.58
CA PRO A 176 -13.71 -18.22 14.76
C PRO A 176 -12.44 -18.32 15.61
N LEU A 177 -11.80 -19.50 15.63
CA LEU A 177 -10.52 -19.68 16.33
C LEU A 177 -9.35 -19.15 15.51
N ALA A 178 -9.36 -19.34 14.19
CA ALA A 178 -8.40 -18.73 13.28
C ALA A 178 -8.46 -17.19 13.30
N GLN A 179 -9.63 -16.60 13.54
CA GLN A 179 -9.81 -15.15 13.72
C GLN A 179 -9.16 -14.60 15.00
N ARG A 180 -8.90 -15.45 16.01
CA ARG A 180 -8.12 -15.07 17.21
C ARG A 180 -6.62 -15.08 16.93
N LEU A 181 -6.15 -16.04 16.14
CA LEU A 181 -4.74 -16.20 15.75
C LEU A 181 -4.42 -15.48 14.44
N ARG A 182 -4.61 -14.15 14.41
CA ARG A 182 -4.38 -13.29 13.24
C ARG A 182 -3.03 -12.55 13.24
N ARG A 183 -2.36 -12.48 14.39
CA ARG A 183 -1.03 -11.89 14.57
C ARG A 183 -0.26 -12.61 15.67
N ALA A 184 1.06 -12.49 15.63
CA ALA A 184 1.97 -12.72 16.75
C ALA A 184 2.89 -11.48 16.83
N GLY A 185 2.84 -10.75 17.94
CA GLY A 185 3.30 -9.36 18.05
C GLY A 185 2.96 -8.50 16.82
N SER A 186 4.00 -8.04 16.13
CA SER A 186 3.89 -7.20 14.93
C SER A 186 3.54 -7.97 13.65
N LYS A 187 3.78 -9.29 13.59
CA LYS A 187 3.70 -10.07 12.34
C LYS A 187 2.28 -10.55 12.06
N PRO A 188 1.79 -10.49 10.81
CA PRO A 188 0.54 -11.12 10.41
C PRO A 188 0.68 -12.64 10.44
N VAL A 189 -0.38 -13.33 10.89
CA VAL A 189 -0.49 -14.79 10.85
C VAL A 189 -1.66 -15.18 9.95
N HIS A 190 -1.36 -16.03 8.97
CA HIS A 190 -2.33 -16.59 8.04
C HIS A 190 -2.59 -18.06 8.38
N ILE A 191 -3.83 -18.51 8.17
CA ILE A 191 -4.21 -19.91 8.38
C ILE A 191 -4.97 -20.37 7.13
N GLU A 192 -4.50 -21.46 6.56
CA GLU A 192 -5.04 -22.07 5.35
C GLU A 192 -5.40 -23.52 5.62
N GLY A 193 -6.36 -24.04 4.86
CA GLY A 193 -6.79 -25.43 4.92
C GLY A 193 -6.61 -26.15 3.60
N LYS A 194 -6.39 -27.45 3.67
CA LYS A 194 -6.46 -28.39 2.54
C LYS A 194 -7.81 -29.11 2.61
N PRO A 195 -8.76 -28.84 1.68
CA PRO A 195 -10.11 -29.35 1.78
C PRO A 195 -10.18 -30.86 1.52
N GLU A 196 -11.24 -31.51 1.99
CA GLU A 196 -11.48 -32.96 1.88
C GLU A 196 -11.51 -33.41 0.40
N GLY A 197 -10.58 -34.30 0.02
CA GLY A 197 -10.32 -34.69 -1.38
C GLY A 197 -9.57 -33.66 -2.24
N GLY A 198 -9.23 -32.49 -1.70
CA GLY A 198 -8.51 -31.41 -2.38
C GLY A 198 -6.98 -31.58 -2.41
N ARG A 199 -6.33 -30.94 -3.39
CA ARG A 199 -4.86 -30.89 -3.51
C ARG A 199 -4.26 -29.48 -3.37
N ALA A 200 -5.08 -28.44 -3.43
CA ALA A 200 -4.65 -27.06 -3.22
C ALA A 200 -4.83 -26.67 -1.75
N TRP A 201 -4.00 -25.74 -1.28
CA TRP A 201 -4.24 -25.01 -0.05
C TRP A 201 -5.08 -23.77 -0.38
N GLU A 202 -6.06 -23.47 0.45
CA GLU A 202 -6.95 -22.32 0.30
C GLU A 202 -7.17 -21.61 1.65
N LEU A 203 -7.64 -20.36 1.58
CA LEU A 203 -8.18 -19.68 2.76
C LEU A 203 -9.41 -20.43 3.28
N LEU A 204 -9.53 -20.50 4.61
CA LEU A 204 -10.65 -21.16 5.27
C LEU A 204 -12.01 -20.57 4.85
N GLN A 205 -12.96 -21.45 4.52
CA GLN A 205 -14.32 -21.13 4.10
C GLN A 205 -15.35 -21.89 4.94
N ASN A 206 -16.53 -21.29 5.09
CA ASN A 206 -17.69 -21.92 5.73
C ASN A 206 -18.28 -23.01 4.83
N GLY A 207 -18.84 -24.08 5.40
CA GLY A 207 -19.39 -25.23 4.69
C GLY A 207 -18.35 -26.19 4.09
N VAL A 208 -17.08 -25.80 4.00
CA VAL A 208 -15.96 -26.66 3.54
C VAL A 208 -15.44 -27.50 4.70
N ARG A 209 -14.95 -28.71 4.42
CA ARG A 209 -14.31 -29.62 5.38
C ARG A 209 -12.82 -29.73 5.07
N TYR A 210 -11.97 -29.68 6.09
CA TYR A 210 -10.50 -29.64 5.95
C TYR A 210 -9.85 -30.88 6.57
N GLU A 211 -8.95 -31.53 5.83
CA GLU A 211 -8.14 -32.69 6.28
C GLU A 211 -6.86 -32.26 7.01
N GLU A 212 -6.20 -31.23 6.48
CA GLU A 212 -4.97 -30.66 7.02
C GLU A 212 -5.14 -29.14 7.13
N LEU A 213 -4.52 -28.55 8.16
CA LEU A 213 -4.43 -27.10 8.32
C LEU A 213 -2.95 -26.70 8.29
N ARG A 214 -2.66 -25.43 7.96
CA ARG A 214 -1.34 -24.84 8.16
C ARG A 214 -1.48 -23.43 8.71
N ALA A 215 -0.71 -23.12 9.73
CA ALA A 215 -0.53 -21.77 10.24
C ALA A 215 0.80 -21.21 9.71
N ALA A 216 0.82 -19.92 9.38
CA ALA A 216 1.94 -19.27 8.73
C ALA A 216 2.19 -17.89 9.33
N ALA A 217 3.33 -17.71 10.00
CA ALA A 217 3.77 -16.42 10.54
C ALA A 217 4.83 -15.80 9.62
N GLN A 218 4.68 -14.51 9.30
CA GLN A 218 5.61 -13.83 8.41
C GLN A 218 6.97 -13.59 9.08
N LEU A 219 8.05 -14.02 8.40
CA LEU A 219 9.44 -14.01 8.87
C LEU A 219 10.04 -12.59 8.98
N ALA A 220 9.68 -11.67 8.09
CA ALA A 220 10.15 -10.28 8.12
C ALA A 220 9.12 -9.34 7.49
N ASN A 221 9.07 -8.10 7.97
CA ASN A 221 8.34 -6.97 7.37
C ASN A 221 9.10 -5.66 7.63
N ARG A 222 8.61 -4.49 7.18
CA ARG A 222 9.30 -3.20 7.46
C ARG A 222 9.38 -2.82 8.95
N ASN A 223 8.76 -3.60 9.83
CA ASN A 223 8.91 -3.49 11.29
C ASN A 223 10.01 -4.42 11.85
N GLY A 224 10.84 -5.02 10.98
CA GLY A 224 11.98 -5.87 11.34
C GLY A 224 11.73 -7.37 11.12
N PRO A 225 12.68 -8.23 11.57
CA PRO A 225 12.53 -9.68 11.55
C PRO A 225 11.52 -10.16 12.59
N LEU A 226 11.06 -11.40 12.45
CA LEU A 226 10.38 -12.18 13.50
C LEU A 226 11.38 -12.45 14.63
N ASN A 227 11.04 -12.03 15.84
CA ASN A 227 11.91 -12.22 17.01
C ASN A 227 11.48 -13.43 17.88
N GLU A 228 12.33 -13.80 18.84
CA GLU A 228 12.14 -14.98 19.70
C GLU A 228 10.87 -14.91 20.58
N LEU A 229 10.42 -13.71 20.96
CA LEU A 229 9.17 -13.50 21.69
C LEU A 229 7.96 -13.65 20.76
N GLU A 230 7.98 -13.04 19.58
CA GLU A 230 6.92 -13.19 18.57
C GLU A 230 6.79 -14.65 18.08
N PHE A 231 7.90 -15.36 17.92
CA PHE A 231 7.89 -16.79 17.61
C PHE A 231 7.29 -17.61 18.77
N SER A 232 7.62 -17.27 20.02
CA SER A 232 7.03 -17.93 21.21
C SER A 232 5.53 -17.68 21.35
N GLU A 233 5.06 -16.46 21.04
CA GLU A 233 3.63 -16.13 20.94
C GLU A 233 2.94 -16.94 19.82
N PHE A 234 3.57 -17.03 18.64
CA PHE A 234 3.05 -17.79 17.50
C PHE A 234 2.93 -19.28 17.83
N VAL A 235 3.97 -19.91 18.37
CA VAL A 235 3.95 -21.32 18.80
C VAL A 235 2.85 -21.55 19.85
N SER A 236 2.78 -20.70 20.87
CA SER A 236 1.76 -20.80 21.93
C SER A 236 0.33 -20.64 21.40
N GLY A 237 0.13 -19.76 20.42
CA GLY A 237 -1.17 -19.53 19.78
C GLY A 237 -1.57 -20.68 18.84
N VAL A 238 -0.63 -21.20 18.05
CA VAL A 238 -0.84 -22.35 17.16
C VAL A 238 -1.13 -23.63 17.95
N GLN A 239 -0.46 -23.86 19.08
CA GLN A 239 -0.76 -24.99 19.96
C GLN A 239 -2.21 -24.90 20.47
N GLN A 240 -2.61 -23.78 21.08
CA GLN A 240 -3.99 -23.56 21.55
C GLN A 240 -5.04 -23.67 20.43
N PHE A 241 -4.69 -23.33 19.21
CA PHE A 241 -5.55 -23.48 18.02
C PHE A 241 -5.66 -24.95 17.58
N ALA A 242 -4.58 -25.71 17.63
CA ALA A 242 -4.56 -27.14 17.31
C ALA A 242 -5.26 -28.00 18.38
N ASP A 243 -5.05 -27.69 19.67
CA ASP A 243 -5.68 -28.36 20.81
C ASP A 243 -7.22 -28.37 20.71
N ALA A 244 -7.82 -27.33 20.14
CA ALA A 244 -9.26 -27.21 19.95
C ALA A 244 -9.87 -28.16 18.91
N PHE A 245 -9.03 -28.91 18.19
CA PHE A 245 -9.40 -29.84 17.11
C PHE A 245 -8.69 -31.21 17.21
N ASP A 246 -8.08 -31.52 18.36
CA ASP A 246 -7.21 -32.70 18.55
C ASP A 246 -6.10 -32.78 17.46
N GLY A 247 -5.58 -31.62 17.06
CA GLY A 247 -4.59 -31.48 16.00
C GLY A 247 -3.15 -31.57 16.51
N ALA A 248 -2.26 -32.14 15.70
CA ALA A 248 -0.82 -32.20 15.97
C ALA A 248 -0.07 -31.16 15.12
N PRO A 249 0.41 -30.04 15.69
CA PRO A 249 1.27 -29.07 15.01
C PRO A 249 2.73 -29.57 14.96
N GLU A 250 3.42 -29.28 13.85
CA GLU A 250 4.83 -29.64 13.64
C GLU A 250 5.68 -28.36 13.57
N PHE A 251 6.27 -27.97 14.69
CA PHE A 251 7.01 -26.71 14.81
C PHE A 251 8.46 -26.84 14.27
N PRO A 252 8.95 -25.86 13.49
CA PRO A 252 10.36 -25.78 13.12
C PRO A 252 11.22 -25.29 14.30
N ASP A 253 12.55 -25.41 14.19
CA ASP A 253 13.47 -24.92 15.21
C ASP A 253 13.42 -23.38 15.35
N MET A 254 13.49 -22.89 16.59
CA MET A 254 13.42 -21.47 16.92
C MET A 254 14.65 -20.71 16.43
N MET A 255 15.86 -21.25 16.60
CA MET A 255 17.11 -20.57 16.23
C MET A 255 17.27 -20.54 14.71
N GLU A 256 16.96 -21.63 14.01
CA GLU A 256 16.95 -21.66 12.55
C GLU A 256 15.92 -20.67 11.97
N THR A 257 14.69 -20.66 12.49
CA THR A 257 13.63 -19.75 12.03
C THR A 257 13.99 -18.29 12.26
N VAL A 258 14.55 -17.95 13.43
CA VAL A 258 14.95 -16.58 13.76
C VAL A 258 16.22 -16.14 13.02
N SER A 259 17.14 -17.05 12.68
CA SER A 259 18.26 -16.73 11.77
C SER A 259 17.75 -16.40 10.37
N MET A 260 16.91 -17.26 9.79
CA MET A 260 16.29 -17.04 8.48
C MET A 260 15.47 -15.74 8.44
N ALA A 261 14.77 -15.40 9.53
CA ALA A 261 14.08 -14.12 9.68
C ALA A 261 15.04 -12.91 9.63
N ARG A 262 16.17 -12.97 10.36
CA ARG A 262 17.22 -11.92 10.37
C ARG A 262 17.92 -11.80 9.02
N GLU A 263 18.13 -12.91 8.31
CA GLU A 263 18.72 -12.93 6.97
C GLU A 263 17.77 -12.33 5.91
N LEU A 264 16.47 -12.66 5.98
CA LEU A 264 15.44 -12.10 5.10
C LEU A 264 15.24 -10.59 5.34
N ASP A 265 15.22 -10.16 6.61
CA ASP A 265 15.17 -8.74 6.99
C ASP A 265 16.41 -7.98 6.48
N GLY A 266 17.61 -8.54 6.69
CA GLY A 266 18.86 -7.99 6.18
C GLY A 266 18.91 -7.91 4.65
N PHE A 267 18.25 -8.83 3.93
CA PHE A 267 18.07 -8.74 2.48
C PHE A 267 17.04 -7.66 2.09
N ALA A 268 15.90 -7.61 2.77
CA ALA A 268 14.83 -6.64 2.52
C ALA A 268 15.34 -5.20 2.72
N ALA A 269 16.04 -4.92 3.83
CA ALA A 269 16.62 -3.61 4.12
C ALA A 269 17.65 -3.14 3.07
N GLN A 270 18.34 -4.07 2.38
CA GLN A 270 19.23 -3.75 1.26
C GLN A 270 18.52 -3.52 -0.08
N CYS A 271 17.23 -3.81 -0.16
CA CYS A 271 16.38 -3.59 -1.32
C CYS A 271 15.26 -2.57 -1.05
N ASP A 272 15.16 -2.03 0.18
CA ASP A 272 14.11 -1.09 0.60
C ASP A 272 14.37 0.34 0.09
N ALA A 273 14.20 0.50 -1.22
CA ALA A 273 14.33 1.77 -1.91
C ALA A 273 12.99 2.51 -1.97
N GLN A 274 13.02 3.80 -1.62
CA GLN A 274 11.94 4.73 -1.89
C GLN A 274 12.48 5.88 -2.76
N LEU A 275 11.72 6.28 -3.78
CA LEU A 275 12.08 7.36 -4.71
C LEU A 275 11.03 8.48 -4.64
N SER A 276 11.49 9.69 -4.35
CA SER A 276 10.72 10.93 -4.37
C SER A 276 10.95 11.72 -5.67
N ILE A 277 9.89 12.33 -6.20
CA ILE A 277 9.97 13.42 -7.19
C ILE A 277 9.04 14.54 -6.72
N ASN A 278 9.56 15.77 -6.64
CA ASN A 278 8.78 16.91 -6.18
C ASN A 278 8.31 17.76 -7.36
N VAL A 279 7.09 18.27 -7.29
CA VAL A 279 6.55 19.30 -8.19
C VAL A 279 6.34 20.56 -7.37
N LEU A 280 7.07 21.62 -7.72
CA LEU A 280 7.13 22.88 -6.98
C LEU A 280 6.45 24.00 -7.78
N SER A 281 5.56 24.76 -7.15
CA SER A 281 4.86 25.88 -7.79
C SER A 281 5.84 26.95 -8.30
N ASP A 282 5.53 27.51 -9.48
CA ASP A 282 6.24 28.65 -10.06
C ASP A 282 5.66 30.00 -9.62
N GLY A 283 4.60 30.00 -8.81
CA GLY A 283 3.91 31.21 -8.35
C GLY A 283 3.27 31.05 -6.97
N ALA A 284 1.94 31.24 -6.91
CA ALA A 284 1.19 31.12 -5.67
C ALA A 284 1.18 29.67 -5.13
N PRO A 285 1.06 29.46 -3.80
CA PRO A 285 0.74 28.14 -3.24
C PRO A 285 -0.60 27.63 -3.79
N TRP A 286 -0.69 26.34 -4.08
CA TRP A 286 -1.96 25.69 -4.39
C TRP A 286 -2.77 25.48 -3.09
N SER A 287 -4.10 25.50 -3.17
CA SER A 287 -4.95 25.05 -2.07
C SER A 287 -5.08 23.53 -2.07
N ALA A 288 -5.28 22.92 -0.90
CA ALA A 288 -5.47 21.48 -0.78
C ALA A 288 -6.71 21.01 -1.57
N ASN A 289 -7.79 21.78 -1.58
CA ASN A 289 -8.99 21.47 -2.37
C ASN A 289 -8.68 21.37 -3.89
N TYR A 290 -7.82 22.27 -4.42
CA TYR A 290 -7.40 22.21 -5.82
C TYR A 290 -6.55 20.96 -6.12
N VAL A 291 -5.59 20.63 -5.23
CA VAL A 291 -4.76 19.42 -5.39
C VAL A 291 -5.60 18.14 -5.30
N GLN A 292 -6.60 18.09 -4.42
CA GLN A 292 -7.56 17.00 -4.34
C GLN A 292 -8.37 16.86 -5.63
N ALA A 293 -8.87 17.98 -6.20
CA ALA A 293 -9.63 17.97 -7.43
C ALA A 293 -8.81 17.41 -8.62
N VAL A 294 -7.55 17.85 -8.76
CA VAL A 294 -6.64 17.36 -9.81
C VAL A 294 -6.30 15.87 -9.62
N ALA A 295 -5.91 15.45 -8.40
CA ALA A 295 -5.60 14.05 -8.14
C ALA A 295 -6.81 13.11 -8.37
N SER A 296 -8.01 13.58 -8.05
CA SER A 296 -9.27 12.85 -8.29
C SER A 296 -9.61 12.79 -9.78
N GLN A 297 -9.42 13.88 -10.53
CA GLN A 297 -9.59 13.94 -11.99
C GLN A 297 -8.66 12.94 -12.70
N ASP A 298 -7.44 12.80 -12.21
CA ASP A 298 -6.42 11.90 -12.76
C ASP A 298 -6.63 10.43 -12.35
N GLY A 299 -7.70 10.13 -11.59
CA GLY A 299 -8.02 8.79 -11.12
C GLY A 299 -6.98 8.23 -10.15
N LEU A 300 -6.49 9.06 -9.22
CA LEU A 300 -5.82 8.60 -8.01
C LEU A 300 -6.87 8.53 -6.89
N LEU A 301 -6.80 7.48 -6.06
CA LEU A 301 -7.76 7.27 -4.96
C LEU A 301 -7.20 7.82 -3.65
N LEU A 302 -8.02 8.55 -2.88
CA LEU A 302 -7.61 9.02 -1.55
C LEU A 302 -7.46 7.82 -0.59
N SER A 303 -6.30 7.75 0.07
CA SER A 303 -5.99 6.70 1.04
C SER A 303 -6.84 6.82 2.31
N ARG A 304 -7.02 5.68 3.01
CA ARG A 304 -7.86 5.56 4.22
C ARG A 304 -7.37 6.41 5.41
N ASP A 305 -6.09 6.79 5.43
CA ASP A 305 -5.50 7.72 6.40
C ASP A 305 -5.77 9.20 6.07
N GLY A 306 -6.21 9.51 4.84
CA GLY A 306 -6.51 10.85 4.36
C GLY A 306 -5.29 11.70 3.99
N THR A 307 -4.07 11.20 4.06
CA THR A 307 -2.84 12.02 3.88
C THR A 307 -2.24 11.95 2.47
N ARG A 308 -2.70 11.02 1.63
CA ARG A 308 -2.09 10.70 0.34
C ARG A 308 -3.11 10.18 -0.66
N PHE A 309 -2.93 10.52 -1.93
CA PHE A 309 -3.64 9.89 -3.05
C PHE A 309 -2.76 8.77 -3.62
N VAL A 310 -3.36 7.67 -4.07
CA VAL A 310 -2.66 6.48 -4.57
C VAL A 310 -3.04 6.26 -6.04
N LYS A 311 -2.05 6.18 -6.93
CA LYS A 311 -2.29 5.73 -8.30
C LYS A 311 -2.31 4.21 -8.33
N LEU A 312 -3.39 3.63 -8.84
CA LEU A 312 -3.53 2.17 -9.02
C LEU A 312 -3.25 1.74 -10.47
N ASP A 313 -2.77 0.51 -10.64
CA ASP A 313 -2.67 -0.17 -11.93
C ASP A 313 -3.98 -0.90 -12.31
N ALA A 314 -3.97 -1.57 -13.47
CA ALA A 314 -5.09 -2.39 -13.95
C ALA A 314 -5.41 -3.62 -13.06
N LYS A 315 -4.47 -4.03 -12.18
CA LYS A 315 -4.61 -5.12 -11.19
C LYS A 315 -5.06 -4.58 -9.81
N GLN A 316 -5.37 -3.29 -9.68
CA GLN A 316 -5.66 -2.57 -8.43
C GLN A 316 -4.48 -2.54 -7.43
N SER A 317 -3.26 -2.58 -7.95
CA SER A 317 -1.99 -2.45 -7.23
C SER A 317 -1.58 -0.99 -7.07
N PRO A 318 -0.99 -0.56 -5.93
CA PRO A 318 -0.34 0.75 -5.84
C PRO A 318 0.87 0.84 -6.79
N VAL A 319 0.96 1.94 -7.53
CA VAL A 319 2.09 2.27 -8.43
C VAL A 319 2.96 3.36 -7.81
N PHE A 320 2.36 4.51 -7.50
CA PHE A 320 2.98 5.61 -6.75
C PHE A 320 1.93 6.35 -5.92
N MET A 321 2.40 7.15 -4.96
CA MET A 321 1.59 7.99 -4.08
C MET A 321 1.82 9.47 -4.39
N LEU A 322 0.80 10.31 -4.19
CA LEU A 322 0.87 11.76 -4.21
C LEU A 322 0.59 12.29 -2.80
N GLN A 323 1.51 13.08 -2.26
CA GLN A 323 1.43 13.73 -0.95
C GLN A 323 1.51 15.26 -1.12
N PHE A 324 0.94 16.01 -0.17
CA PHE A 324 0.88 17.47 -0.24
C PHE A 324 1.19 18.12 1.12
N GLY A 325 2.48 18.26 1.41
CA GLY A 325 2.95 18.73 2.71
C GLY A 325 2.47 17.82 3.84
N ASP A 326 1.95 18.43 4.90
CA ASP A 326 1.39 17.76 6.09
C ASP A 326 -0.14 17.55 6.02
N THR A 327 -0.77 17.82 4.87
CA THR A 327 -2.23 17.93 4.74
C THR A 327 -2.96 16.59 4.94
N ASN A 328 -4.03 16.61 5.74
CA ASN A 328 -5.00 15.53 5.81
C ASN A 328 -6.33 15.92 5.13
N PHE A 329 -6.54 15.40 3.92
CA PHE A 329 -7.70 15.63 3.06
C PHE A 329 -9.04 15.11 3.60
N LEU A 330 -9.07 14.49 4.78
CA LEU A 330 -10.29 14.05 5.49
C LEU A 330 -10.52 14.78 6.82
N ARG A 331 -9.61 15.65 7.27
CA ARG A 331 -9.64 16.27 8.61
C ARG A 331 -9.36 17.78 8.61
N ASP A 332 -8.55 18.26 7.68
CA ASP A 332 -8.17 19.67 7.62
C ASP A 332 -9.17 20.48 6.79
N ASP A 333 -9.27 21.79 7.05
CA ASP A 333 -10.01 22.69 6.17
C ASP A 333 -9.18 22.98 4.90
N LEU A 334 -9.59 22.35 3.80
CA LEU A 334 -8.92 22.40 2.50
C LEU A 334 -9.08 23.75 1.77
N THR A 335 -9.86 24.67 2.34
CA THR A 335 -9.99 26.07 1.93
C THR A 335 -8.79 26.90 2.40
N TYR A 336 -8.27 26.60 3.59
CA TYR A 336 -7.16 27.33 4.22
C TYR A 336 -5.82 26.57 4.18
N LYS A 337 -5.83 25.23 4.19
CA LYS A 337 -4.63 24.43 3.91
C LYS A 337 -4.17 24.65 2.46
N GLY A 338 -2.91 25.00 2.30
CA GLY A 338 -2.25 25.19 1.01
C GLY A 338 -0.75 24.99 1.11
N GLY A 339 -0.09 24.86 -0.03
CA GLY A 339 1.31 24.46 -0.12
C GLY A 339 1.89 24.67 -1.51
N GLN A 340 3.22 24.77 -1.58
CA GLN A 340 3.95 24.96 -2.84
C GLN A 340 4.50 23.67 -3.44
N THR A 341 4.58 22.58 -2.68
CA THR A 341 5.19 21.32 -3.10
C THR A 341 4.19 20.18 -3.06
N ILE A 342 4.04 19.49 -4.19
CA ILE A 342 3.45 18.16 -4.28
C ILE A 342 4.61 17.16 -4.35
N THR A 343 4.59 16.12 -3.52
CA THR A 343 5.62 15.08 -3.51
C THR A 343 5.03 13.78 -4.04
N LEU A 344 5.59 13.27 -5.13
CA LEU A 344 5.28 11.97 -5.69
C LEU A 344 6.26 10.94 -5.10
N VAL A 345 5.75 9.82 -4.62
CA VAL A 345 6.53 8.79 -3.92
C VAL A 345 6.30 7.42 -4.54
N LEU A 346 7.36 6.84 -5.10
CA LEU A 346 7.41 5.47 -5.59
C LEU A 346 8.02 4.55 -4.52
N ASP A 347 7.27 3.53 -4.15
CA ASP A 347 7.72 2.41 -3.31
C ASP A 347 8.25 1.30 -4.23
N VAL A 348 9.58 1.24 -4.40
CA VAL A 348 10.23 0.53 -5.51
C VAL A 348 9.95 -0.98 -5.52
N PRO A 349 10.08 -1.73 -4.40
CA PRO A 349 9.80 -3.17 -4.40
C PRO A 349 8.31 -3.52 -4.49
N VAL A 350 7.43 -2.59 -4.11
CA VAL A 350 5.98 -2.80 -4.03
C VAL A 350 5.29 -2.60 -5.38
N ALA A 351 5.83 -1.73 -6.23
CA ALA A 351 5.37 -1.51 -7.59
C ALA A 351 5.84 -2.64 -8.53
N ASP A 352 5.01 -2.94 -9.53
CA ASP A 352 5.26 -3.95 -10.57
C ASP A 352 6.28 -3.43 -11.60
N GLU A 353 7.30 -4.22 -11.95
CA GLU A 353 8.34 -3.78 -12.90
C GLU A 353 7.87 -3.73 -14.37
N ASP A 354 6.90 -4.57 -14.76
CA ASP A 354 6.41 -4.68 -16.15
C ASP A 354 5.76 -3.36 -16.64
N ILE A 355 5.29 -2.52 -15.71
CA ILE A 355 4.65 -1.22 -16.01
C ILE A 355 5.63 -0.03 -15.98
N LEU A 356 6.93 -0.25 -15.73
CA LEU A 356 7.97 0.80 -15.66
C LEU A 356 7.57 1.98 -14.74
N PRO A 357 7.32 1.73 -13.44
CA PRO A 357 6.58 2.63 -12.56
C PRO A 357 7.30 3.97 -12.32
N PHE A 358 8.63 3.99 -12.37
CA PHE A 358 9.42 5.22 -12.30
C PHE A 358 9.21 6.13 -13.51
N ARG A 359 9.09 5.58 -14.73
CA ARG A 359 8.75 6.37 -15.93
C ARG A 359 7.34 6.94 -15.84
N LEU A 360 6.37 6.12 -15.43
CA LEU A 360 4.99 6.57 -15.21
C LEU A 360 4.92 7.71 -14.19
N MET A 361 5.69 7.64 -13.10
CA MET A 361 5.80 8.74 -12.13
C MET A 361 6.46 9.98 -12.73
N CYS A 362 7.52 9.85 -13.53
CA CYS A 362 8.20 10.98 -14.18
C CYS A 362 7.31 11.69 -15.20
N ASP A 363 6.58 10.94 -16.04
CA ASP A 363 5.73 11.51 -17.08
C ASP A 363 4.45 12.11 -16.48
N TYR A 364 3.92 11.50 -15.41
CA TYR A 364 2.89 12.12 -14.58
C TYR A 364 3.38 13.42 -13.90
N ALA A 365 4.62 13.45 -13.37
CA ALA A 365 5.18 14.66 -12.76
C ALA A 365 5.26 15.83 -13.75
N LYS A 366 5.73 15.59 -14.98
CA LYS A 366 5.79 16.58 -16.06
C LYS A 366 4.39 17.07 -16.45
N SER A 367 3.46 16.15 -16.75
CA SER A 367 2.10 16.50 -17.19
C SER A 367 1.28 17.19 -16.10
N LEU A 368 1.52 16.85 -14.83
CA LEU A 368 0.99 17.57 -13.68
C LEU A 368 1.57 18.99 -13.63
N SER A 369 2.89 19.13 -13.66
CA SER A 369 3.57 20.42 -13.50
C SER A 369 3.19 21.44 -14.60
N GLU A 370 3.10 20.98 -15.86
CA GLU A 370 2.63 21.77 -17.00
C GLU A 370 1.17 22.26 -16.83
N ARG A 371 0.29 21.43 -16.24
CA ARG A 371 -1.14 21.74 -16.09
C ARG A 371 -1.45 22.62 -14.88
N ILE A 372 -0.68 22.54 -13.80
CA ILE A 372 -0.96 23.28 -12.54
C ILE A 372 -0.06 24.50 -12.31
N GLY A 373 0.90 24.76 -13.20
CA GLY A 373 1.82 25.91 -13.10
C GLY A 373 2.95 25.67 -12.10
N GLY A 374 3.77 24.65 -12.35
CA GLY A 374 4.96 24.37 -11.57
C GLY A 374 6.05 23.65 -12.36
N ARG A 375 7.15 23.35 -11.67
CA ARG A 375 8.35 22.68 -12.20
C ARG A 375 8.73 21.44 -11.41
N VAL A 376 9.26 20.44 -12.09
CA VAL A 376 9.76 19.19 -11.48
C VAL A 376 11.14 19.41 -10.87
N VAL A 377 11.33 19.05 -9.60
CA VAL A 377 12.56 19.28 -8.83
C VAL A 377 12.98 18.08 -7.97
N ASP A 378 14.27 18.02 -7.65
CA ASP A 378 14.82 17.12 -6.63
C ASP A 378 14.48 17.57 -5.20
N ASP A 379 14.87 16.79 -4.19
CA ASP A 379 14.66 17.15 -2.77
C ASP A 379 15.45 18.40 -2.33
N GLN A 380 16.45 18.84 -3.12
CA GLN A 380 17.17 20.09 -2.94
C GLN A 380 16.54 21.28 -3.70
N ARG A 381 15.34 21.08 -4.28
CA ARG A 381 14.56 22.05 -5.09
C ARG A 381 15.24 22.51 -6.39
N ARG A 382 16.23 21.76 -6.88
CA ARG A 382 16.90 21.98 -8.17
C ARG A 382 16.12 21.26 -9.26
N ALA A 383 16.08 21.80 -10.48
CA ALA A 383 15.47 21.11 -11.61
C ALA A 383 16.17 19.76 -11.84
N LEU A 384 15.40 18.67 -11.91
CA LEU A 384 15.93 17.30 -11.98
C LEU A 384 16.34 16.95 -13.43
N PRO A 385 17.64 16.83 -13.75
CA PRO A 385 18.09 16.67 -15.13
C PRO A 385 17.85 15.25 -15.65
N GLU A 386 17.61 15.12 -16.96
CA GLU A 386 17.33 13.83 -17.61
C GLU A 386 18.44 12.78 -17.41
N ALA A 387 19.71 13.23 -17.36
CA ALA A 387 20.84 12.36 -17.05
C ALA A 387 20.73 11.71 -15.65
N ALA A 388 20.16 12.40 -14.65
CA ALA A 388 19.93 11.84 -13.32
C ALA A 388 18.77 10.83 -13.33
N LEU A 389 17.70 11.09 -14.10
CA LEU A 389 16.60 10.13 -14.29
C LEU A 389 17.10 8.82 -14.92
N LEU A 390 17.96 8.90 -15.93
CA LEU A 390 18.59 7.74 -16.57
C LEU A 390 19.54 6.99 -15.62
N ALA A 391 20.25 7.70 -14.72
CA ALA A 391 21.08 7.08 -13.70
C ALA A 391 20.25 6.32 -12.65
N ILE A 392 19.15 6.91 -12.17
CA ILE A 392 18.20 6.28 -11.24
C ILE A 392 17.59 5.04 -11.89
N GLU A 393 17.15 5.10 -13.15
CA GLU A 393 16.62 3.94 -13.87
C GLU A 393 17.63 2.79 -13.98
N LYS A 394 18.91 3.08 -14.24
CA LYS A 394 19.97 2.05 -14.28
C LYS A 394 20.18 1.38 -12.90
N GLN A 395 20.11 2.14 -11.82
CA GLN A 395 20.16 1.59 -10.46
C GLN A 395 18.91 0.74 -10.16
N LEU A 396 17.73 1.23 -10.54
CA LEU A 396 16.44 0.56 -10.37
C LEU A 396 16.43 -0.84 -11.02
N MET A 397 16.89 -0.94 -12.28
CA MET A 397 17.03 -2.23 -12.98
C MET A 397 18.00 -3.19 -12.28
N THR A 398 18.98 -2.69 -11.53
CA THR A 398 19.93 -3.51 -10.75
C THR A 398 19.27 -4.05 -9.47
N LEU A 399 18.41 -3.26 -8.83
CA LEU A 399 17.61 -3.66 -7.66
C LEU A 399 16.54 -4.70 -8.06
N TYR A 400 15.83 -4.47 -9.16
CA TYR A 400 14.88 -5.43 -9.73
C TYR A 400 15.54 -6.78 -10.06
N ALA A 401 16.70 -6.77 -10.73
CA ALA A 401 17.45 -7.99 -11.00
C ALA A 401 17.89 -8.73 -9.72
N ARG A 402 18.11 -8.03 -8.60
CA ARG A 402 18.43 -8.62 -7.29
C ARG A 402 17.20 -9.25 -6.61
N LEU A 403 16.04 -8.61 -6.71
CA LEU A 403 14.77 -9.14 -6.22
C LEU A 403 14.35 -10.42 -6.96
N GLU A 404 14.49 -10.45 -8.29
CA GLU A 404 14.22 -11.65 -9.11
C GLU A 404 15.23 -12.77 -8.83
N GLN A 405 16.51 -12.47 -8.59
CA GLN A 405 17.51 -13.48 -8.17
C GLN A 405 17.20 -14.13 -6.82
N ALA A 406 16.52 -13.42 -5.90
CA ALA A 406 15.99 -14.00 -4.66
C ALA A 406 14.67 -14.77 -4.87
N GLY A 407 14.08 -14.73 -6.09
CA GLY A 407 12.77 -15.28 -6.38
C GLY A 407 11.61 -14.51 -5.77
N ILE A 408 11.80 -13.22 -5.47
CA ILE A 408 10.82 -12.30 -4.87
C ILE A 408 10.66 -11.06 -5.80
N PRO A 409 10.21 -11.22 -7.06
CA PRO A 409 10.19 -10.15 -8.07
C PRO A 409 9.43 -8.89 -7.65
N ALA A 410 9.84 -7.74 -8.19
CA ALA A 410 9.21 -6.45 -7.87
C ALA A 410 7.69 -6.48 -8.14
N GLY A 411 6.92 -5.98 -7.16
CA GLY A 411 5.47 -5.94 -7.21
C GLY A 411 4.75 -7.28 -7.13
N SER A 412 5.44 -8.40 -6.91
CA SER A 412 4.78 -9.68 -6.63
C SER A 412 4.00 -9.63 -5.29
N PRO A 413 2.95 -10.45 -5.09
CA PRO A 413 2.22 -10.50 -3.82
C PRO A 413 3.11 -10.79 -2.60
N VAL A 414 4.14 -11.63 -2.79
CA VAL A 414 5.16 -11.99 -1.78
C VAL A 414 5.96 -10.74 -1.40
N THR A 415 6.42 -9.98 -2.39
CA THR A 415 7.20 -8.75 -2.20
C THR A 415 6.37 -7.68 -1.49
N ARG A 416 5.11 -7.49 -1.88
CA ARG A 416 4.21 -6.52 -1.21
C ARG A 416 3.91 -6.88 0.24
N ARG A 417 3.93 -8.17 0.60
CA ARG A 417 3.88 -8.61 1.99
C ARG A 417 5.19 -8.32 2.73
N LEU A 418 6.35 -8.67 2.14
CA LEU A 418 7.67 -8.44 2.73
C LEU A 418 7.93 -6.95 3.01
N PHE A 419 7.51 -6.06 2.11
CA PHE A 419 7.65 -4.62 2.28
C PHE A 419 6.42 -3.93 2.91
N SER A 420 5.52 -4.70 3.56
CA SER A 420 4.42 -4.10 4.33
C SER A 420 4.92 -3.47 5.64
N GLN A 421 4.19 -2.45 6.10
CA GLN A 421 4.20 -2.01 7.50
C GLN A 421 3.17 -2.82 8.32
#